data_AF-A0A957QFN5-F1
#
_entry.id   AF-A0A957QFN5-F1
#
_cell.length_a   1.000
_cell.length_b   1.000
_cell.length_c   1.000
_cell.angle_alpha   90.00
_cell.angle_beta   90.00
_cell.angle_gamma   90.00
#
_symmetry.space_group_name_H-M   'P 1'
#
loop_
_entity.id
_entity.type
_entity.pdbx_description
1 polymer ?
#
loop_
_entity_poly.entity_id
_entity_poly.type
_entity_poly.pdbx_seq_one_letter_code
_entity_poly.pdbx_strand_id
1 'polypeptide(L)' 'SPDMIRKGLSLVGSWHYNMADTPRMMRMIAELGPELDTLISHRFPIDQIQDAWTLQLSGECAKVLLLPWV' A
#
# COMPACT_ATOMS: atom_id res chain seq x y z
N SER A 1 15.33 27.00 8.52
CA SER A 1 14.24 27.26 9.47
C SER A 1 13.07 26.31 9.21
N PRO A 2 12.62 25.53 10.21
CA PRO A 2 11.42 24.67 10.16
C PRO A 2 10.12 25.50 10.29
N ASP A 3 10.04 26.57 9.51
CA ASP A 3 8.95 27.54 9.62
C ASP A 3 7.92 27.30 8.52
N MET A 4 6.69 26.97 8.94
CA MET A 4 5.55 26.76 8.06
C MET A 4 4.74 28.04 7.85
N ILE A 5 4.75 28.96 8.82
CA ILE A 5 3.91 30.16 8.84
C ILE A 5 4.42 31.20 7.84
N ARG A 6 5.71 31.55 7.90
CA ARG A 6 6.29 32.55 6.97
C ARG A 6 6.41 32.07 5.53
N LYS A 7 6.37 30.75 5.32
CA LYS A 7 6.39 30.14 4.00
C LYS A 7 4.99 29.93 3.42
N GLY A 8 3.93 30.18 4.20
CA GLY A 8 2.56 29.92 3.78
C GLY A 8 2.30 28.44 3.47
N LEU A 9 2.96 27.52 4.18
CA LEU A 9 2.78 26.08 3.95
C LEU A 9 1.49 25.59 4.61
N SER A 10 0.77 24.73 3.90
CA SER A 10 -0.43 24.04 4.42
C SER A 10 -0.09 22.60 4.78
N LEU A 11 -0.57 22.15 5.93
CA LEU A 11 -0.52 20.74 6.33
C LEU A 11 -1.92 20.16 6.25
N VAL A 12 -2.09 19.12 5.44
CA VAL A 12 -3.36 18.41 5.29
C VAL A 12 -3.19 17.01 5.84
N GLY A 13 -3.96 16.66 6.86
CA GLY A 13 -4.03 15.29 7.35
C GLY A 13 -4.73 14.39 6.34
N SER A 14 -4.22 13.18 6.14
CA SER A 14 -4.86 12.15 5.32
C SER A 14 -5.16 10.94 6.20
N TRP A 15 -6.44 10.63 6.35
CA TRP A 15 -6.91 9.49 7.13
C TRP A 15 -7.71 8.56 6.25
N HIS A 16 -7.12 7.41 5.90
CA HIS A 16 -7.70 6.39 5.04
C HIS A 16 -8.26 6.97 3.71
N TYR A 17 -8.84 6.14 2.84
CA TYR A 17 -9.59 6.64 1.70
C TYR A 17 -11.04 6.93 2.08
N ASN A 18 -11.67 7.89 1.38
CA ASN A 18 -13.10 8.15 1.50
C ASN A 18 -13.88 6.99 0.84
N MET A 19 -14.83 6.38 1.57
CA MET A 19 -15.64 5.29 1.03
C MET A 19 -16.46 5.71 -0.21
N ALA A 20 -16.85 6.98 -0.32
CA ALA A 20 -17.54 7.49 -1.51
C ALA A 20 -16.66 7.45 -2.77
N ASP A 21 -15.34 7.48 -2.62
CA ASP A 21 -14.37 7.37 -3.72
C ASP A 21 -14.10 5.92 -4.15
N THR A 22 -14.59 4.92 -3.41
CA THR A 22 -14.31 3.49 -3.68
C THR A 22 -14.57 3.11 -5.14
N PRO A 23 -15.71 3.47 -5.78
CA PRO A 23 -15.95 3.10 -7.18
C PRO A 23 -14.92 3.69 -8.15
N ARG A 24 -14.44 4.92 -7.88
CA ARG A 24 -13.42 5.57 -8.70
C ARG A 24 -12.06 4.89 -8.51
N MET A 25 -11.71 4.58 -7.26
CA MET A 25 -10.48 3.87 -6.93
C MET A 25 -10.44 2.47 -7.57
N MET A 26 -11.54 1.72 -7.51
CA MET A 26 -11.61 0.38 -8.13
C MET A 26 -11.48 0.42 -9.66
N ARG A 27 -12.03 1.46 -10.33
CA ARG A 27 -11.82 1.64 -11.78
C ARG A 27 -10.35 1.88 -12.11
N MET A 28 -9.69 2.78 -11.39
CA MET A 28 -8.26 3.04 -11.56
C MET A 28 -7.42 1.77 -11.34
N ILE A 29 -7.73 0.97 -10.32
CA ILE A 29 -7.03 -0.30 -10.05
C ILE A 29 -7.19 -1.26 -11.24
N ALA A 30 -8.39 -1.36 -11.80
CA ALA A 30 -8.64 -2.22 -12.97
C ALA A 30 -7.91 -1.73 -14.22
N GLU A 31 -7.81 -0.42 -14.42
CA GLU A 31 -7.13 0.20 -15.57
C GLU A 31 -5.61 0.01 -15.54
N LEU A 32 -4.99 0.06 -14.36
CA LEU A 32 -3.53 -0.16 -14.19
C LEU A 32 -3.12 -1.61 -14.47
N GLY A 33 -4.01 -2.58 -14.17
CA GLY A 33 -3.79 -3.99 -14.49
C GLY A 33 -2.43 -4.53 -14.00
N PRO A 34 -1.60 -5.12 -14.90
CA PRO A 34 -0.31 -5.74 -14.52
C PRO A 34 0.72 -4.79 -13.92
N GLU A 35 0.60 -3.48 -14.14
CA GLU A 35 1.56 -2.50 -13.60
C GLU A 35 1.55 -2.50 -12.06
N LEU A 36 0.40 -2.81 -11.45
CA LEU A 36 0.29 -2.98 -10.00
C LEU A 36 1.09 -4.18 -9.48
N ASP A 37 1.33 -5.20 -10.29
CA ASP A 37 2.11 -6.38 -9.88
C ASP A 37 3.57 -6.02 -9.58
N THR A 38 4.08 -4.90 -10.13
CA THR A 38 5.43 -4.39 -9.85
C THR A 38 5.60 -3.95 -8.40
N LEU A 39 4.50 -3.63 -7.71
CA LEU A 39 4.50 -3.26 -6.29
C LEU A 39 4.63 -4.50 -5.39
N ILE A 40 4.31 -5.69 -5.91
CA ILE A 40 4.32 -6.95 -5.16
C ILE A 40 5.73 -7.54 -5.24
N SER A 41 6.51 -7.35 -4.17
CA SER A 41 7.87 -7.88 -4.11
C SER A 41 7.93 -9.33 -3.66
N HIS A 42 6.96 -9.81 -2.86
CA HIS A 42 6.95 -11.19 -2.36
C HIS A 42 5.54 -11.78 -2.36
N ARG A 43 5.48 -13.10 -2.55
CA ARG A 43 4.27 -13.91 -2.48
C ARG A 43 4.55 -15.09 -1.56
N PHE A 44 3.66 -15.33 -0.61
CA PHE A 44 3.76 -16.47 0.30
C PHE A 44 2.48 -17.29 0.26
N PRO A 45 2.55 -18.63 0.31
CA PRO A 45 1.39 -19.44 0.66
C PRO A 45 0.97 -19.14 2.10
N ILE A 46 -0.30 -19.38 2.42
CA ILE A 46 -0.86 -18.98 3.72
C ILE A 46 -0.32 -19.79 4.91
N ASP A 47 0.20 -21.00 4.68
CA ASP A 47 0.90 -21.79 5.69
C ASP A 47 2.23 -21.16 6.13
N GLN A 48 2.80 -20.25 5.34
CA GLN A 48 4.01 -19.46 5.64
C GLN A 48 3.69 -18.04 6.12
N ILE A 49 2.49 -17.80 6.67
CA ILE A 49 2.07 -16.47 7.14
C ILE A 49 3.03 -15.85 8.17
N GLN A 50 3.70 -16.66 8.99
CA GLN A 50 4.67 -16.17 9.97
C GLN A 50 5.93 -15.60 9.31
N ASP A 51 6.42 -16.24 8.24
CA ASP A 51 7.60 -15.77 7.50
C ASP A 51 7.25 -14.50 6.70
N ALA A 52 6.07 -14.49 6.08
CA ALA A 52 5.52 -13.31 5.40
C ALA A 52 5.44 -12.09 6.34
N TRP A 53 4.98 -12.28 7.58
CA TRP A 53 4.93 -11.23 8.59
C TRP A 53 6.30 -10.79 9.07
N THR A 54 7.20 -11.74 9.33
CA THR A 54 8.58 -11.45 9.76
C THR A 54 9.29 -10.58 8.72
N LEU A 55 9.12 -10.89 7.43
CA LEU A 55 9.63 -10.08 6.32
C LEU A 55 8.97 -8.69 6.25
N GLN A 56 7.65 -8.61 6.42
CA GLN A 56 6.95 -7.32 6.40
C GLN A 56 7.42 -6.39 7.53
N LEU A 57 7.72 -6.94 8.70
CA LEU A 57 8.22 -6.19 9.86
C LEU A 57 9.68 -5.74 9.71
N SER A 58 10.50 -6.45 8.92
CA SER A 58 11.90 -6.03 8.70
C SER A 58 12.01 -4.77 7.83
N GLY A 59 10.99 -4.48 7.01
CA GLY A 59 11.02 -3.39 6.03
C GLY A 59 11.77 -3.73 4.74
N GLU A 60 12.36 -4.92 4.63
CA GLU A 60 13.09 -5.39 3.43
C GLU A 60 12.12 -5.94 2.36
N CYS A 61 11.00 -5.26 2.16
CA CYS A 61 10.01 -5.58 1.13
C CYS A 61 9.19 -4.33 0.74
N ALA A 62 8.51 -4.39 -0.40
CA ALA A 62 7.53 -3.38 -0.80
C ALA A 62 6.14 -3.82 -0.33
N LYS A 63 5.51 -4.74 -1.07
CA LYS A 63 4.25 -5.38 -0.70
C LYS A 63 4.39 -6.89 -0.67
N VAL A 64 3.99 -7.49 0.45
CA VAL A 64 3.81 -8.93 0.59
C VAL A 64 2.35 -9.30 0.27
N LEU A 65 2.15 -10.29 -0.59
CA LEU A 65 0.85 -10.88 -0.90
C LEU A 65 0.76 -12.30 -0.33
N LEU A 66 -0.32 -12.61 0.39
CA LEU A 66 -0.62 -13.96 0.86
C LEU A 66 -1.54 -14.67 -0.15
N LEU A 67 -1.20 -15.91 -0.47
CA LEU A 67 -1.92 -16.78 -1.39
C LEU A 67 -2.64 -17.89 -0.58
N PRO A 68 -3.96 -17.76 -0.36
CA PRO A 68 -4.69 -18.63 0.57
C PRO A 68 -4.99 -20.05 0.08
N TRP A 69 -4.95 -20.29 -1.23
CA TRP A 69 -5.45 -21.52 -1.84
C TRP A 69 -4.48 -22.11 -2.89
N VAL A 70 -3.25 -21.61 -2.89
CA VAL A 70 -2.20 -22.01 -3.84
C VAL A 70 -1.30 -23.02 -3.18
#